data_AF-A0A238V7H1-F1
#
_entry.id   AF-A0A238V7H1-F1
#
_cell.length_a   1.000
_cell.length_b   1.000
_cell.length_c   1.000
_cell.angle_alpha   90.00
_cell.angle_beta   90.00
_cell.angle_gamma   90.00
#
_symmetry.space_group_name_H-M   'P 1'
#
loop_
_entity.id
_entity.type
_entity.pdbx_description
1 polymer ?
#
loop_
_entity_poly.entity_id
_entity_poly.type
_entity_poly.pdbx_seq_one_letter_code
_entity_poly.pdbx_strand_id
1 'polypeptide(L)'
;MRAMALIYPVQADAPEPDEDAEPAFAELASDLSDQWLVEVAVGEEGDDGCFGPLTARAAWDLAVGVDERRPEWMVSVVPLYLPGTVDEVVDLFDDA
;
A
#
# COMPACT_ATOMS: atom_id res chain seq x y z
N MET A 1 3.19 0.44 21.73
CA MET A 1 2.49 0.10 20.47
C MET A 1 3.55 0.03 19.39
N ARG A 2 3.70 -1.11 18.72
CA ARG A 2 4.55 -1.22 17.53
C ARG A 2 3.76 -0.64 16.36
N ALA A 3 4.36 0.22 15.55
CA ALA A 3 3.74 0.66 14.31
C ALA A 3 3.65 -0.58 13.40
N MET A 4 2.45 -0.93 12.96
CA MET A 4 2.24 -1.95 11.93
C MET A 4 2.44 -1.29 10.57
N ALA A 5 3.01 -2.02 9.61
CA ALA A 5 2.99 -1.64 8.20
C ALA A 5 1.53 -1.39 7.76
N LEU A 6 1.23 -0.15 7.33
CA LEU A 6 -0.08 0.25 6.84
C LEU A 6 -0.14 -0.09 5.35
N ILE A 7 -0.93 -1.09 4.98
CA ILE A 7 -1.27 -1.32 3.57
C ILE A 7 -2.36 -0.32 3.20
N TYR A 8 -2.11 0.54 2.22
CA TYR A 8 -3.15 1.40 1.65
C TYR A 8 -3.62 0.83 0.30
N PRO A 9 -4.91 0.81 -0.01
CA PRO A 9 -6.04 1.18 0.84
C PRO A 9 -6.46 0.02 1.76
N VAL A 10 -6.53 0.29 3.06
CA VAL A 10 -7.44 -0.45 3.94
C VAL A 10 -8.84 -0.11 3.46
N GLN A 11 -9.68 -1.09 3.13
CA GLN A 11 -11.11 -0.85 3.03
C GLN A 11 -11.56 -0.29 4.39
N ALA A 12 -11.75 1.02 4.50
CA ALA A 12 -12.04 1.68 5.77
C ALA A 12 -13.33 1.15 6.45
N ASP A 13 -14.20 0.51 5.66
CA ASP A 13 -15.46 -0.08 6.09
C ASP A 13 -15.40 -1.61 6.27
N ALA A 14 -14.26 -2.25 6.03
CA ALA A 14 -14.11 -3.68 6.30
C ALA A 14 -14.01 -3.91 7.82
N PRO A 15 -14.66 -4.95 8.36
CA PRO A 15 -14.48 -5.32 9.77
C PRO A 15 -13.00 -5.59 10.05
N GLU A 16 -12.51 -5.16 11.22
CA GLU A 16 -11.14 -5.48 11.64
C GLU A 16 -10.92 -6.99 11.56
N PRO A 17 -9.84 -7.46 10.92
CA PRO A 17 -9.54 -8.88 10.86
C PRO A 17 -9.19 -9.40 12.26
N ASP A 18 -9.49 -10.69 12.51
CA ASP A 18 -9.06 -11.38 13.73
C ASP A 18 -7.52 -11.33 13.87
N GLU A 19 -7.01 -11.31 15.11
CA GLU A 19 -5.56 -11.21 15.38
C GLU A 19 -4.71 -12.32 14.72
N ASP A 20 -5.32 -13.49 14.46
CA ASP A 20 -4.69 -14.66 13.84
C ASP A 20 -5.04 -14.83 12.34
N ALA A 21 -5.73 -13.86 11.74
CA ALA A 21 -6.11 -13.94 10.34
C ALA A 21 -4.87 -13.90 9.43
N GLU A 22 -4.75 -14.88 8.52
CA GLU A 22 -3.75 -14.79 7.45
C GLU A 22 -4.08 -13.62 6.52
N PRO A 23 -3.07 -12.88 6.00
CA PRO A 23 -3.33 -11.76 5.13
C PRO A 23 -4.10 -12.17 3.87
N ALA A 24 -5.25 -11.54 3.63
CA ALA A 24 -6.13 -11.85 2.51
C ALA A 24 -5.68 -11.13 1.22
N PHE A 25 -4.69 -11.69 0.52
CA PHE A 25 -4.14 -11.10 -0.71
C PHE A 25 -5.10 -11.04 -1.90
N ALA A 26 -6.17 -11.85 -1.88
CA ALA A 26 -7.16 -11.87 -2.95
C ALA A 26 -7.95 -10.55 -3.04
N GLU A 27 -8.13 -9.84 -1.92
CA GLU A 27 -8.81 -8.55 -1.88
C GLU A 27 -7.91 -7.39 -2.31
N LEU A 28 -6.59 -7.54 -2.17
CA LEU A 28 -5.62 -6.62 -2.77
C LEU A 28 -5.61 -6.74 -4.31
N ALA A 29 -5.69 -7.95 -4.85
CA ALA A 29 -5.14 -8.25 -6.16
C ALA A 29 -6.09 -8.15 -7.38
N SER A 30 -7.38 -7.83 -7.24
CA SER A 30 -8.29 -7.83 -8.41
C SER A 30 -9.11 -6.55 -8.64
N ASP A 31 -9.52 -5.85 -7.58
CA ASP A 31 -10.33 -4.62 -7.75
C ASP A 31 -9.48 -3.33 -7.77
N LEU A 32 -8.21 -3.39 -7.34
CA LEU A 32 -7.36 -2.21 -7.16
C LEU A 32 -6.31 -2.03 -8.27
N SER A 33 -5.45 -3.02 -8.51
CA SER A 33 -4.49 -3.03 -9.62
C SER A 33 -3.76 -4.37 -9.80
N ASP A 34 -3.34 -4.65 -11.05
CA ASP A 34 -2.41 -5.72 -11.39
C ASP A 34 -0.93 -5.36 -11.10
N GLN A 35 -0.63 -4.06 -10.90
CA GLN A 35 0.73 -3.54 -10.69
C GLN A 35 0.81 -2.66 -9.45
N TRP A 36 1.92 -2.79 -8.71
CA TRP A 36 2.09 -2.18 -7.40
C TRP A 36 3.44 -1.49 -7.25
N LEU A 37 3.49 -0.53 -6.34
CA LEU A 37 4.68 0.19 -5.90
C LEU A 37 4.82 0.03 -4.38
N VAL A 38 6.05 -0.03 -3.86
CA VAL A 38 6.34 0.15 -2.43
C VAL A 38 7.09 1.46 -2.25
N GLU A 39 6.55 2.35 -1.43
CA GLU A 39 7.20 3.61 -1.04
C GLU A 39 7.80 3.44 0.36
N VAL A 40 9.05 3.83 0.51
CA VAL A 40 9.79 3.79 1.78
C VAL A 40 10.27 5.20 2.09
N ALA A 41 9.75 5.80 3.16
CA ALA A 41 10.21 7.11 3.64
C ALA A 41 11.13 6.93 4.85
N VAL A 42 12.35 7.46 4.73
CA VAL A 42 13.40 7.38 5.75
C VAL A 42 13.49 8.73 6.47
N GLY A 43 12.57 8.96 7.41
CA GLY A 43 12.52 10.20 8.20
C GLY A 43 11.69 11.32 7.57
N GLU A 44 11.78 12.53 8.13
CA GLU A 44 10.92 13.67 7.76
C GLU A 44 11.49 14.53 6.60
N GLU A 45 12.72 14.28 6.18
CA GLU A 45 13.47 15.15 5.24
C GLU A 45 13.44 14.68 3.77
N GLY A 46 12.49 13.80 3.40
CA GLY A 46 12.24 13.44 2.01
C GLY A 46 13.23 12.45 1.39
N ASP A 47 13.94 11.67 2.21
CA ASP A 47 14.70 10.51 1.75
C ASP A 47 13.74 9.35 1.46
N ASP A 48 13.00 9.49 0.36
CA ASP A 48 11.93 8.58 -0.05
C ASP A 48 12.42 7.70 -1.22
N GLY A 49 12.09 6.42 -1.19
CA GLY A 49 12.39 5.46 -2.25
C GLY A 49 11.15 4.73 -2.73
N CYS A 50 10.91 4.74 -4.04
CA CYS A 50 9.80 4.05 -4.67
C CYS A 50 10.30 2.81 -5.43
N PHE A 51 9.72 1.63 -5.18
CA PHE A 51 10.13 0.35 -5.76
C PHE A 51 8.96 -0.33 -6.48
N GLY A 52 9.07 -0.46 -7.80
CA GLY A 52 8.05 -1.08 -8.64
C GLY A 52 8.38 -0.96 -10.15
N PRO A 53 7.51 -1.49 -11.04
CA PRO A 53 6.26 -2.19 -10.74
C PRO A 53 6.47 -3.61 -10.18
N LEU A 54 5.62 -4.03 -9.26
CA LEU A 54 5.61 -5.36 -8.62
C LEU A 54 4.25 -6.02 -8.75
N THR A 55 4.20 -7.35 -8.61
CA THR A 55 2.94 -8.05 -8.31
C THR A 55 2.51 -7.74 -6.86
N ALA A 56 1.23 -7.85 -6.54
CA ALA A 56 0.71 -7.62 -5.19
C ALA A 56 1.48 -8.40 -4.12
N ARG A 57 1.78 -9.68 -4.38
CA ARG A 57 2.55 -10.52 -3.46
C ARG A 57 3.98 -10.02 -3.26
N ALA A 58 4.67 -9.65 -4.34
CA ALA A 58 6.04 -9.16 -4.26
C ALA A 58 6.12 -7.80 -3.53
N ALA A 59 5.13 -6.92 -3.71
CA ALA A 59 5.03 -5.66 -2.98
C ALA A 59 4.85 -5.91 -1.47
N TRP A 60 3.95 -6.83 -1.08
CA TRP A 60 3.77 -7.23 0.32
C TRP A 60 5.04 -7.81 0.94
N ASP A 61 5.66 -8.79 0.27
CA ASP A 61 6.86 -9.46 0.78
C ASP A 61 8.01 -8.46 0.98
N LEU A 62 8.14 -7.49 0.07
CA LEU A 62 9.10 -6.39 0.22
C LEU A 62 8.76 -5.50 1.42
N ALA A 63 7.50 -5.09 1.55
CA ALA A 63 7.08 -4.18 2.60
C ALA A 63 7.27 -4.78 4.00
N VAL A 64 6.82 -6.02 4.21
CA VAL A 64 7.05 -6.76 5.47
C VAL A 64 8.55 -6.94 5.70
N GLY A 65 9.31 -7.30 4.67
CA GLY A 65 10.76 -7.48 4.79
C GLY A 65 11.50 -6.20 5.20
N VAL A 66 11.03 -5.03 4.77
CA VAL A 66 11.57 -3.73 5.20
C VAL A 66 11.15 -3.41 6.63
N ASP A 67 9.85 -3.50 6.94
CA ASP A 67 9.29 -3.22 8.27
C ASP A 67 9.94 -4.06 9.38
N GLU A 68 10.13 -5.37 9.15
CA GLU A 68 10.79 -6.26 10.11
C GLU A 68 12.24 -5.84 10.42
N ARG A 69 12.94 -5.25 9.44
CA ARG A 69 14.35 -4.87 9.56
C ARG A 69 14.51 -3.45 10.07
N ARG A 70 13.60 -2.55 9.71
CA ARG A 70 13.62 -1.11 9.99
C ARG A 70 12.21 -0.63 10.36
N PRO A 71 11.71 -1.00 11.55
CA PRO A 71 10.36 -0.65 12.00
C PRO A 71 10.17 0.85 12.28
N GLU A 72 11.25 1.62 12.25
CA GLU A 72 11.22 3.09 12.32
C GLU A 72 10.99 3.78 10.97
N TRP A 73 11.07 3.03 9.86
CA TRP A 73 10.79 3.56 8.52
C TRP A 73 9.31 3.45 8.21
N MET A 74 8.79 4.42 7.46
CA MET A 74 7.42 4.34 6.96
C MET A 74 7.44 3.58 5.64
N VAL A 75 6.63 2.53 5.55
CA VAL A 75 6.51 1.69 4.36
C VAL A 75 5.07 1.66 3.91
N SER A 76 4.82 2.08 2.67
CA SER A 76 3.49 2.12 2.07
C SER A 76 3.46 1.21 0.84
N VAL A 77 2.48 0.32 0.76
CA VAL A 77 2.18 -0.45 -0.45
C VAL A 77 1.09 0.30 -1.21
N VAL A 78 1.33 0.64 -2.48
CA VAL A 78 0.46 1.51 -3.28
C VAL A 78 0.07 0.82 -4.60
N PRO A 79 -1.23 0.74 -4.96
CA PRO A 79 -1.64 0.25 -6.28
C PRO A 79 -1.26 1.27 -7.36
N LEU A 80 -0.72 0.78 -8.49
CA LEU A 80 -0.61 1.60 -9.70
C LEU A 80 -1.94 1.53 -10.44
N TYR A 81 -2.81 2.52 -10.22
CA TYR A 81 -4.07 2.61 -10.96
C TYR A 81 -3.83 2.62 -12.47
N LEU A 82 -4.74 1.99 -13.22
CA LEU A 82 -4.76 2.09 -14.67
C LEU A 82 -4.76 3.57 -15.08
N PRO A 83 -4.13 3.93 -16.23
CA PRO A 83 -4.11 5.32 -16.68
C PRO A 83 -5.54 5.84 -16.86
N GLY A 84 -5.96 6.76 -16.00
CA GLY A 84 -7.18 7.54 -16.13
C GLY A 84 -6.94 8.85 -16.90
N THR A 85 -8.02 9.44 -17.39
CA THR A 85 -8.02 10.79 -17.93
C THR A 85 -7.92 11.83 -16.80
N VAL A 86 -7.53 13.06 -17.13
CA VAL A 86 -7.47 14.16 -16.15
C VAL A 86 -8.84 14.38 -15.49
N ASP A 87 -9.91 14.35 -16.29
CA ASP A 87 -11.28 14.57 -15.80
C ASP A 87 -11.69 13.46 -14.82
N GLU A 88 -11.42 12.19 -15.13
CA GLU A 88 -11.70 11.06 -14.23
C GLU A 88 -10.92 11.16 -12.91
N VAL A 89 -9.70 11.70 -12.93
CA VAL A 89 -8.90 11.90 -11.70
C VAL A 89 -9.45 13.04 -10.86
N VAL A 90 -9.86 14.15 -11.48
CA VAL A 90 -10.45 15.30 -10.77
C VAL A 90 -11.78 14.92 -10.12
N ASP A 91 -12.65 14.24 -10.86
CA ASP A 91 -13.97 13.82 -10.38
C ASP A 91 -13.87 12.90 -9.13
N LEU A 92 -12.80 12.10 -8.99
CA LEU A 92 -12.59 11.23 -7.82
C LEU A 92 -12.37 12.01 -6.50
N PHE A 93 -11.88 13.25 -6.56
CA PHE A 93 -11.53 14.04 -5.38
C PHE A 93 -12.44 15.26 -5.16
N ASP A 94 -13.22 15.67 -6.16
CA ASP A 94 -14.16 16.80 -6.05
C ASP A 94 -15.43 16.47 -5.24
N ASP A 95 -15.78 15.18 -5.07
CA ASP A 95 -16.93 14.69 -4.28
C ASP A 95 -16.59 14.38 -2.78
N ALA A 96 -15.37 14.72 -2.32
CA ALA A 96 -14.86 14.42 -0.97
C ALA A 96 -15.01 15.57 0.06
#